data_AF-A0A1G9H691-F1
#
_entry.id   AF-A0A1G9H691-F1
#
_cell.length_a   1.000
_cell.length_b   1.000
_cell.length_c   1.000
_cell.angle_alpha   90.00
_cell.angle_beta   90.00
_cell.angle_gamma   90.00
#
_symmetry.space_group_name_H-M   'P 1'
#
loop_
_entity.id
_entity.type
_entity.pdbx_description
1 polymer ?
#
loop_
_entity_poly.entity_id
_entity_poly.type
_entity_poly.pdbx_seq_one_letter_code
_entity_poly.pdbx_strand_id
1 'polypeptide(L)'
;MTRVPPKTRDMSIRGLDAQVYEAIRVRAAKHGQSMEAEIREVLTRLADGEFDRGAEGIGSLIRSYVEDVGGADLALPDRDEPDRALDLS
;
A
#
# COMPACT_ATOMS: atom_id res chain seq x y z
N MET A 1 -24.33 1.70 -25.23
CA MET A 1 -22.96 1.20 -24.99
C MET A 1 -23.04 0.09 -23.96
N THR A 2 -23.04 -1.17 -24.40
CA THR A 2 -23.16 -2.32 -23.50
C THR A 2 -21.80 -2.62 -22.89
N ARG A 3 -21.62 -2.35 -21.59
CA ARG A 3 -20.41 -2.73 -20.85
C ARG A 3 -20.38 -4.26 -20.76
N VAL A 4 -19.45 -4.88 -21.48
CA VAL A 4 -19.18 -6.32 -21.34
C VAL A 4 -18.67 -6.54 -19.92
N PRO A 5 -19.33 -7.38 -19.10
CA PRO A 5 -18.85 -7.66 -17.75
C PRO A 5 -17.49 -8.37 -17.84
N PRO A 6 -16.56 -8.09 -16.92
CA PRO A 6 -15.25 -8.75 -16.91
C PRO A 6 -15.43 -10.26 -16.76
N LYS A 7 -14.64 -11.04 -17.52
CA LYS A 7 -14.62 -12.50 -17.38
C LYS A 7 -14.07 -12.86 -16.01
N THR A 8 -14.91 -13.44 -15.17
CA THR A 8 -14.49 -14.02 -13.88
C THR A 8 -13.99 -15.45 -14.11
N ARG A 9 -12.95 -15.85 -13.37
CA ARG A 9 -12.40 -17.21 -13.37
C ARG A 9 -12.39 -17.75 -11.95
N ASP A 10 -12.84 -18.97 -11.77
CA ASP A 10 -12.80 -19.64 -10.47
C ASP A 10 -11.40 -20.24 -10.22
N MET A 11 -10.98 -20.21 -8.96
CA MET A 11 -9.73 -20.83 -8.51
C MET A 11 -9.89 -21.50 -7.14
N SER A 12 -9.09 -22.52 -6.88
CA SER A 12 -9.02 -23.24 -5.61
C SER A 12 -7.58 -23.30 -5.14
N ILE A 13 -7.35 -22.95 -3.87
CA ILE A 13 -6.04 -23.03 -3.21
C ILE A 13 -6.02 -24.33 -2.38
N ARG A 14 -5.06 -25.22 -2.68
CA ARG A 14 -4.92 -26.51 -1.97
C ARG A 14 -3.68 -26.48 -1.07
N GLY A 15 -3.74 -27.23 0.04
CA GLY A 15 -2.61 -27.36 0.96
C GLY A 15 -2.29 -26.07 1.74
N LEU A 16 -3.31 -25.25 2.02
CA LEU A 16 -3.13 -24.06 2.85
C LEU A 16 -2.77 -24.47 4.27
N ASP A 17 -1.72 -23.87 4.82
CA ASP A 17 -1.32 -24.08 6.21
C ASP A 17 -2.48 -23.75 7.16
N ALA A 18 -2.67 -24.59 8.19
CA ALA A 18 -3.80 -24.47 9.10
C ALA A 18 -3.79 -23.14 9.89
N GLN A 19 -2.61 -22.63 10.24
CA GLN A 19 -2.49 -21.35 10.94
C GLN A 19 -2.88 -20.20 10.02
N VAL A 20 -2.53 -20.28 8.74
CA VAL A 20 -2.92 -19.28 7.72
C VAL A 20 -4.43 -19.30 7.50
N TYR A 21 -5.03 -20.48 7.39
CA TYR A 21 -6.48 -20.63 7.26
C TYR A 21 -7.23 -19.95 8.43
N GLU A 22 -6.81 -20.25 9.67
CA GLU A 22 -7.42 -19.65 10.87
C GLU A 22 -7.21 -18.13 10.95
N ALA A 23 -6.03 -17.64 10.55
CA ALA A 23 -5.76 -16.20 10.51
C ALA A 23 -6.69 -15.48 9.52
N ILE A 24 -6.93 -16.05 8.34
CA ILE A 24 -7.87 -15.50 7.35
C ILE A 24 -9.29 -15.55 7.88
N ARG A 25 -9.70 -16.65 8.54
CA ARG A 25 -11.04 -16.78 9.14
C ARG A 25 -11.31 -15.69 10.16
N VAL A 26 -10.37 -15.45 11.07
CA VAL A 26 -10.49 -14.38 12.08
C VAL A 26 -10.51 -13.00 11.42
N ARG A 27 -9.67 -12.76 10.41
CA ARG A 27 -9.61 -11.49 9.69
C ARG A 27 -10.93 -11.18 8.97
N ALA A 28 -11.48 -12.14 8.23
CA ALA A 28 -12.76 -12.00 7.55
C ALA A 28 -13.90 -11.68 8.54
N ALA A 29 -13.92 -12.36 9.70
CA ALA A 29 -14.89 -12.08 10.76
C ALA A 29 -14.76 -10.64 11.31
N LYS A 30 -13.52 -10.15 11.48
CA LYS A 30 -13.27 -8.76 11.91
C LYS A 30 -13.75 -7.73 10.89
N HIS A 31 -13.64 -8.03 9.61
CA HIS A 31 -14.12 -7.15 8.53
C HIS A 31 -15.60 -7.34 8.20
N GLY A 32 -16.28 -8.31 8.82
CA GLY A 32 -17.69 -8.63 8.52
C GLY A 32 -17.90 -9.23 7.14
N GLN A 33 -16.88 -9.84 6.56
CA GLN A 33 -16.91 -10.45 5.22
C GLN A 33 -16.87 -11.98 5.28
N SER A 34 -17.23 -12.65 4.18
CA SER A 34 -16.94 -14.07 4.02
C SER A 34 -15.44 -14.28 3.80
N MET A 35 -14.92 -15.47 4.11
CA MET A 35 -13.51 -15.78 3.83
C MET A 35 -13.16 -15.65 2.34
N GLU A 36 -14.09 -16.01 1.44
CA GLU A 36 -13.87 -15.86 0.00
C GLU A 36 -13.77 -14.38 -0.40
N ALA A 37 -14.63 -13.53 0.14
CA ALA A 37 -14.57 -12.09 -0.11
C ALA A 37 -13.25 -11.50 0.40
N GLU A 38 -12.83 -11.87 1.61
CA GLU A 38 -11.55 -11.43 2.19
C GLU A 38 -10.35 -11.88 1.35
N ILE A 39 -10.32 -13.15 0.93
CA ILE A 39 -9.25 -13.68 0.07
C ILE A 39 -9.23 -12.94 -1.27
N ARG A 40 -10.40 -12.70 -1.88
CA ARG A 40 -10.51 -11.96 -3.13
C ARG A 40 -9.96 -10.54 -2.97
N GLU A 41 -10.33 -9.84 -1.91
CA GLU A 41 -9.85 -8.48 -1.62
C GLU A 41 -8.32 -8.45 -1.49
N VAL A 42 -7.75 -9.35 -0.70
CA VAL A 42 -6.29 -9.44 -0.52
C VAL A 42 -5.57 -9.73 -1.83
N LEU A 43 -6.08 -10.66 -2.65
CA LEU A 43 -5.49 -10.97 -3.94
C LEU A 43 -5.62 -9.82 -4.94
N THR A 44 -6.72 -9.06 -4.92
CA THR A 44 -6.89 -7.85 -5.73
C THR A 44 -5.86 -6.79 -5.34
N ARG A 45 -5.73 -6.48 -4.05
CA ARG A 45 -4.74 -5.53 -3.53
C ARG A 45 -3.31 -5.93 -3.89
N LEU A 46 -3.04 -7.25 -3.86
CA LEU A 46 -1.74 -7.79 -4.29
C LEU A 46 -1.51 -7.59 -5.78
N ALA A 47 -2.50 -7.88 -6.62
CA ALA A 47 -2.39 -7.67 -8.06
C ALA A 47 -2.26 -6.19 -8.44
N ASP A 48 -2.84 -5.29 -7.64
CA ASP A 48 -2.73 -3.84 -7.81
C ASP A 48 -1.38 -3.27 -7.32
N GLY A 49 -0.47 -4.13 -6.85
CA GLY A 49 0.88 -3.73 -6.41
C GLY A 49 0.87 -2.98 -5.07
N GLU A 50 -0.19 -3.08 -4.26
CA GLU A 50 -0.27 -2.32 -3.01
C GLU A 50 0.86 -2.68 -2.04
N PHE A 51 1.31 -3.95 -2.09
CA PHE A 51 2.42 -4.46 -1.26
C PHE A 51 3.80 -4.18 -1.87
N ASP A 52 3.88 -3.65 -3.10
CA ASP A 52 5.13 -3.28 -3.77
C ASP A 52 5.63 -1.90 -3.34
N ARG A 53 4.86 -1.16 -2.51
CA ARG A 53 5.23 0.17 -1.97
C ARG A 53 6.50 0.18 -1.12
N GLY A 54 7.12 -0.97 -0.85
CA GLY A 54 8.51 -1.04 -0.37
C GLY A 54 9.56 -0.55 -1.39
N ALA A 55 9.18 -0.36 -2.67
CA ALA A 55 10.09 0.09 -3.73
C ALA A 55 10.14 1.61 -3.93
N GLU A 56 9.16 2.37 -3.45
CA GLU A 56 9.20 3.83 -3.51
C GLU A 56 9.98 4.37 -2.33
N GLY A 57 11.24 4.73 -2.59
CA GLY A 57 12.04 5.47 -1.61
C GLY A 57 11.33 6.77 -1.20
N ILE A 58 11.60 7.24 0.02
CA ILE A 58 11.02 8.48 0.58
C ILE A 58 11.12 9.65 -0.40
N GLY A 59 12.19 9.74 -1.20
CA GLY A 59 12.34 10.77 -2.22
C GLY A 59 11.28 10.73 -3.33
N SER A 60 10.89 9.53 -3.81
CA SER A 60 9.83 9.36 -4.80
C SER A 60 8.48 9.77 -4.23
N LEU A 61 8.23 9.43 -2.95
CA LEU A 61 7.01 9.81 -2.24
C LEU A 61 6.92 11.33 -2.06
N ILE A 62 7.99 11.99 -1.61
CA ILE A 62 8.02 13.46 -1.49
C ILE A 62 7.78 14.11 -2.86
N ARG A 63 8.41 13.57 -3.91
CA ARG A 63 8.26 14.09 -5.27
C ARG A 63 6.83 13.98 -5.78
N SER A 64 6.13 12.87 -5.56
CA SER A 64 4.74 12.72 -6.01
C SER A 64 3.81 13.76 -5.35
N TYR A 65 3.97 13.99 -4.05
CA TYR A 65 3.20 15.04 -3.36
C TYR A 65 3.48 16.45 -3.90
N VAL A 66 4.74 16.77 -4.20
CA VAL A 66 5.12 18.08 -4.73
C VAL A 66 4.60 18.26 -6.16
N GLU A 67 4.63 17.22 -6.98
CA GLU A 67 4.09 17.25 -8.36
C GLU A 67 2.57 17.38 -8.38
N ASP A 68 1.84 16.68 -7.50
CA ASP A 68 0.38 16.74 -7.40
C ASP A 68 -0.14 18.16 -7.10
N VAL A 69 0.64 18.97 -6.39
CA VAL A 69 0.31 20.38 -6.10
C VAL A 69 0.87 21.37 -7.13
N GLY A 70 1.50 20.89 -8.20
CA GLY A 70 2.04 21.71 -9.29
C GLY A 70 3.48 22.20 -9.10
N GLY A 71 4.21 21.63 -8.15
CA GLY A 71 5.55 22.06 -7.78
C GLY A 71 5.57 23.22 -6.78
N ALA A 72 6.73 23.47 -6.19
CA ALA A 72 6.95 24.61 -5.31
C ALA A 72 8.28 25.28 -5.65
N ASP A 73 8.27 26.59 -5.84
CA ASP A 73 9.48 27.41 -5.85
C ASP A 73 9.63 28.02 -4.45
N LEU A 74 10.62 27.53 -3.71
CA LEU A 74 10.83 27.89 -2.31
C LEU A 74 12.01 28.85 -2.23
N ALA A 75 11.75 30.07 -1.75
CA ALA A 75 12.83 30.96 -1.34
C ALA A 75 13.58 30.29 -0.19
N LEU A 76 14.82 29.87 -0.45
CA LEU A 76 15.65 29.26 0.58
C LEU A 76 16.18 30.37 1.51
N PRO A 77 16.08 30.20 2.84
CA PRO A 77 16.68 31.14 3.77
C PRO A 77 18.22 31.10 3.68
N ASP A 78 18.86 32.21 4.01
CA ASP A 78 20.31 32.28 4.14
C ASP A 78 20.78 31.32 5.24
N ARG A 79 21.85 30.57 4.96
CA ARG A 79 22.41 29.55 5.87
C ARG A 79 23.55 30.12 6.71
N ASP A 80 23.26 31.22 7.41
CA ASP A 80 24.27 31.96 8.17
C ASP A 80 24.36 31.55 9.65
N GLU A 81 23.43 30.71 10.10
CA GLU A 81 23.45 30.16 11.46
C GLU A 81 24.50 29.05 11.58
N PRO A 82 25.29 29.03 12.67
CA PRO A 82 26.18 27.91 12.93
C PRO A 82 25.38 26.63 13.14
N ASP A 83 25.90 25.50 12.62
CA ASP A 83 25.29 24.19 12.81
C ASP A 83 24.98 23.95 14.30
N ARG A 84 23.76 23.51 14.58
CA ARG A 84 23.37 23.14 15.93
C ARG A 84 24.26 21.97 16.39
N ALA A 85 24.95 22.16 17.50
CA ALA A 85 25.68 21.06 18.14
C ALA A 85 24.71 19.91 18.45
N LEU A 86 24.99 18.73 17.91
CA LEU A 86 24.23 17.52 18.21
C LEU A 86 24.76 16.96 19.53
N ASP A 87 23.87 16.80 20.51
CA ASP A 87 24.20 16.11 21.75
C ASP A 87 24.28 14.59 21.46
N LEU A 88 25.48 14.04 21.57
CA LEU A 88 25.79 12.62 21.32
C LEU A 88 26.09 11.85 22.61
N SER A 89 25.75 12.43 23.77
CA SER A 89 25.99 11.81 25.08
C SER A 89 24.98 10.74 25.47
#